data_AF-A0A3C0PKE3-F1
#
_entry.id   AF-A0A3C0PKE3-F1
#
_cell.length_a   1.000
_cell.length_b   1.000
_cell.length_c   1.000
_cell.angle_alpha   90.00
_cell.angle_beta   90.00
_cell.angle_gamma   90.00
#
_symmetry.space_group_name_H-M   'P 1'
#
loop_
_entity.id
_entity.type
_entity.pdbx_description
1 polymer ?
#
loop_
_entity_poly.entity_id
_entity_poly.type
_entity_poly.pdbx_seq_one_letter_code
_entity_poly.pdbx_strand_id
1 'polypeptide(L)'
;IEAIALPSGSARIKKESSFNVALNAYCGFFAGWNLKDGVDYATYGITAPVGVSISWGIHHNAISVFASIIDLGAIASYRFVNDSTISTKIYLKDIISPGVFLAWGMPWVPFSLNIGGEFTPLLTSVSSSTNDIESKVFRLSVNLCVDIPILNFYNSN
;
A
#
# COMPACT_ATOMS: atom_id res chain seq x y z
N ILE A 1 0.10 -23.72 -0.99
CA ILE A 1 0.16 -22.26 -1.22
C ILE A 1 1.33 -22.04 -2.15
N GLU A 2 1.07 -21.97 -3.45
CA GLU A 2 2.09 -21.54 -4.40
C GLU A 2 2.29 -20.04 -4.22
N ALA A 3 3.55 -19.61 -4.06
CA ALA A 3 3.86 -18.21 -3.90
C ALA A 3 3.62 -17.50 -5.24
N ILE A 4 2.50 -16.78 -5.34
CA ILE A 4 2.15 -15.91 -6.49
C ILE A 4 3.06 -14.65 -6.54
N ALA A 5 3.94 -14.45 -5.57
CA ALA A 5 4.98 -13.42 -5.62
C ALA A 5 6.16 -13.88 -6.47
N LEU A 6 6.68 -12.99 -7.34
CA LEU A 6 7.89 -13.30 -8.10
C LEU A 6 9.06 -13.64 -7.15
N PRO A 7 10.00 -14.51 -7.56
CA PRO A 7 11.13 -14.94 -6.74
C PRO A 7 11.91 -13.78 -6.11
N SER A 8 12.61 -14.05 -5.01
CA SER A 8 13.53 -13.10 -4.38
C SER A 8 14.46 -12.45 -5.42
N GLY A 9 14.45 -11.12 -5.51
CA GLY A 9 15.21 -10.36 -6.50
C GLY A 9 14.35 -9.75 -7.63
N SER A 10 13.06 -10.05 -7.69
CA SER A 10 12.11 -9.47 -8.65
C SER A 10 12.03 -7.94 -8.61
N ALA A 11 12.28 -7.33 -7.44
CA ALA A 11 12.43 -5.88 -7.30
C ALA A 11 13.50 -5.26 -8.22
N ARG A 12 14.47 -6.05 -8.71
CA ARG A 12 15.46 -5.60 -9.70
C ARG A 12 14.87 -5.38 -11.08
N ILE A 13 13.78 -6.05 -11.44
CA ILE A 13 13.17 -5.95 -12.79
C ILE A 13 12.82 -4.49 -13.10
N LYS A 14 12.25 -3.75 -12.13
CA LYS A 14 11.94 -2.33 -12.29
C LYS A 14 13.17 -1.42 -12.41
N LYS A 15 14.30 -1.83 -11.84
CA LYS A 15 15.54 -1.03 -11.76
C LYS A 15 16.42 -1.19 -12.98
N GLU A 16 16.38 -2.37 -13.59
CA GLU A 16 17.15 -2.75 -14.78
C GLU A 16 16.36 -2.52 -16.08
N SER A 17 15.07 -2.17 -15.98
CA SER A 17 14.20 -1.91 -17.13
C SER A 17 14.09 -0.41 -17.40
N SER A 18 14.24 -0.02 -18.67
CA SER A 18 13.98 1.34 -19.14
C SER A 18 12.52 1.76 -18.90
N PHE A 19 11.57 0.82 -18.99
CA PHE A 19 10.15 1.04 -18.71
C PHE A 19 9.42 -0.27 -18.36
N ASN A 20 8.69 -0.29 -17.23
CA ASN A 20 8.01 -1.47 -16.72
C ASN A 20 6.57 -1.14 -16.26
N VAL A 21 5.62 -2.02 -16.58
CA VAL A 21 4.25 -1.99 -16.05
C VAL A 21 3.96 -3.32 -15.38
N ALA A 22 3.55 -3.29 -14.12
CA ALA A 22 3.39 -4.50 -13.31
C ALA A 22 2.26 -4.38 -12.28
N LEU A 23 1.68 -5.51 -11.92
CA LEU A 23 0.99 -5.68 -10.65
C LEU A 23 2.04 -5.74 -9.56
N ASN A 24 1.91 -4.87 -8.57
CA ASN A 24 2.89 -4.69 -7.52
C ASN A 24 2.23 -4.64 -6.15
N ALA A 25 2.93 -5.17 -5.16
CA ALA A 25 2.64 -4.97 -3.76
C ALA A 25 3.78 -4.22 -3.09
N TYR A 26 3.42 -3.43 -2.09
CA TYR A 26 4.37 -2.88 -1.12
C TYR A 26 3.97 -3.37 0.26
N CYS A 27 4.94 -3.62 1.15
CA CYS A 27 4.66 -3.96 2.54
C CYS A 27 5.67 -3.28 3.45
N GLY A 28 5.21 -2.55 4.46
CA GLY A 28 6.10 -1.87 5.39
C GLY A 28 5.36 -0.92 6.31
N PHE A 29 6.02 0.18 6.65
CA PHE A 29 5.50 1.17 7.58
C PHE A 29 5.08 2.44 6.86
N PHE A 30 4.04 3.10 7.36
CA PHE A 30 3.63 4.44 6.92
C PHE A 30 3.59 5.41 8.09
N ALA A 31 3.81 6.68 7.79
CA ALA A 31 3.47 7.82 8.62
C ALA A 31 2.75 8.86 7.74
N GLY A 32 1.68 9.46 8.23
CA GLY A 32 0.86 10.37 7.42
C GLY A 32 -0.14 11.18 8.22
N TRP A 33 -0.94 11.96 7.48
CA TRP A 33 -2.01 12.79 8.00
C TRP A 33 -3.33 12.39 7.35
N ASN A 34 -4.32 12.12 8.20
CA ASN A 34 -5.69 11.86 7.80
C ASN A 34 -6.46 13.18 7.77
N LEU A 35 -6.98 13.55 6.60
CA LEU A 35 -7.74 14.77 6.35
C LEU A 35 -9.24 14.43 6.33
N LYS A 36 -9.99 14.82 7.37
CA LYS A 36 -11.43 14.55 7.49
C LYS A 36 -12.17 15.79 7.96
N ASP A 37 -13.04 16.35 7.11
CA ASP A 37 -14.02 17.39 7.48
C ASP A 37 -13.46 18.52 8.37
N GLY A 38 -12.26 19.03 8.05
CA GLY A 38 -11.60 20.11 8.78
C GLY A 38 -10.84 19.70 10.05
N VAL A 39 -10.78 18.40 10.35
CA VAL A 39 -9.96 17.82 11.42
C VAL A 39 -8.86 16.97 10.80
N ASP A 40 -7.63 17.44 10.97
CA ASP A 40 -6.43 16.75 10.53
C ASP A 40 -5.74 16.09 11.73
N TYR A 41 -5.37 14.83 11.59
CA TYR A 41 -4.62 14.12 12.64
C TYR A 41 -3.53 13.25 12.05
N ALA A 42 -2.39 13.21 12.75
CA ALA A 42 -1.27 12.36 12.39
C ALA A 42 -1.61 10.89 12.70
N THR A 43 -1.16 10.00 11.83
CA THR A 43 -1.35 8.55 11.93
C THR A 43 -0.11 7.81 11.43
N TYR A 44 0.14 6.63 11.97
CA TYR A 44 1.24 5.75 11.55
C TYR A 44 0.83 4.29 11.74
N GLY A 45 1.48 3.38 11.04
CA GLY A 45 1.17 1.96 11.15
C GLY A 45 1.81 1.12 10.07
N ILE A 46 1.25 -0.07 9.85
CA ILE A 46 1.66 -0.99 8.79
C ILE A 46 0.78 -0.75 7.57
N THR A 47 1.38 -0.73 6.39
CA THR A 47 0.71 -0.61 5.09
C THR A 47 1.06 -1.81 4.23
N ALA A 48 0.10 -2.34 3.49
CA ALA A 48 0.34 -3.43 2.54
C ALA A 48 -0.50 -3.27 1.26
N PRO A 49 -0.28 -2.20 0.46
CA PRO A 49 -1.11 -1.92 -0.69
C PRO A 49 -0.72 -2.78 -1.88
N VAL A 50 -1.73 -3.17 -2.66
CA VAL A 50 -1.61 -3.93 -3.91
C VAL A 50 -2.28 -3.14 -5.02
N GLY A 51 -1.60 -3.05 -6.16
CA GLY A 51 -2.06 -2.24 -7.27
C GLY A 51 -1.17 -2.31 -8.49
N VAL A 52 -1.34 -1.37 -9.42
CA VAL A 52 -0.56 -1.31 -10.66
C VAL A 52 0.55 -0.27 -10.52
N SER A 53 1.77 -0.66 -10.87
CA SER A 53 2.93 0.24 -10.94
C SER A 53 3.37 0.45 -12.38
N ILE A 54 3.66 1.71 -12.73
CA ILE A 54 4.38 2.11 -13.93
C ILE A 54 5.74 2.61 -13.46
N SER A 55 6.83 2.04 -13.95
CA SER A 55 8.18 2.26 -13.43
C SER A 55 9.17 2.58 -14.53
N TRP A 56 10.16 3.41 -14.20
CA TRP A 56 11.33 3.73 -15.02
C TRP A 56 12.59 3.44 -14.21
N GLY A 57 13.44 2.56 -14.72
CA GLY A 57 14.75 2.28 -14.15
C GLY A 57 15.76 3.37 -14.51
N ILE A 58 16.52 3.83 -13.51
CA ILE A 58 17.56 4.88 -13.68
C ILE A 58 18.79 4.47 -12.88
N HIS A 59 19.84 4.01 -13.57
CA HIS A 59 21.15 3.69 -12.98
C HIS A 59 21.05 2.88 -11.66
N HIS A 60 20.33 1.75 -11.71
CA HIS A 60 20.04 0.84 -10.59
C HIS A 60 19.00 1.32 -9.55
N ASN A 61 18.38 2.48 -9.76
CA ASN A 61 17.19 2.92 -9.02
C ASN A 61 15.94 2.72 -9.87
N ALA A 62 14.76 2.85 -9.26
CA ALA A 62 13.51 2.94 -10.02
C ALA A 62 12.67 4.12 -9.51
N ILE A 63 12.07 4.87 -10.42
CA ILE A 63 10.98 5.79 -10.08
C ILE A 63 9.70 5.17 -10.61
N SER A 64 8.67 5.09 -9.78
CA SER A 64 7.40 4.49 -10.16
C SER A 64 6.22 5.38 -9.76
N VAL A 65 5.21 5.41 -10.62
CA VAL A 65 3.86 5.82 -10.26
C VAL A 65 3.09 4.56 -9.90
N PHE A 66 2.49 4.52 -8.73
CA PHE A 66 1.77 3.36 -8.19
C PHE A 66 0.32 3.74 -7.89
N ALA A 67 -0.61 3.05 -8.53
CA ALA A 67 -2.05 3.15 -8.26
C ALA A 67 -2.48 1.92 -7.43
N SER A 68 -2.69 2.13 -6.14
CA SER A 68 -3.22 1.12 -5.22
C SER A 68 -4.73 0.96 -5.40
N ILE A 69 -5.20 -0.27 -5.26
CA ILE A 69 -6.64 -0.64 -5.34
C ILE A 69 -7.10 -1.20 -4.00
N ILE A 70 -6.23 -2.01 -3.38
CA ILE A 70 -6.51 -2.77 -2.17
C ILE A 70 -5.39 -2.50 -1.18
N ASP A 71 -5.70 -2.29 0.09
CA ASP A 71 -4.72 -2.23 1.17
C ASP A 71 -5.00 -3.33 2.21
N LEU A 72 -4.07 -4.28 2.31
CA LEU A 72 -4.12 -5.36 3.30
C LEU A 72 -3.50 -4.94 4.64
N GLY A 73 -2.91 -3.74 4.73
CA GLY A 73 -2.22 -3.23 5.91
C GLY A 73 -3.15 -3.05 7.11
N ALA A 74 -4.39 -2.60 6.87
CA ALA A 74 -5.40 -2.49 7.92
C ALA A 74 -5.76 -3.85 8.54
N ILE A 75 -5.92 -4.89 7.72
CA ILE A 75 -6.17 -6.26 8.19
C ILE A 75 -4.94 -6.85 8.88
N ALA A 76 -3.75 -6.66 8.30
CA ALA A 76 -2.51 -7.14 8.89
C ALA A 76 -2.27 -6.52 10.28
N SER A 77 -2.47 -5.21 10.40
CA SER A 77 -2.37 -4.49 11.68
C SER A 77 -3.36 -5.03 12.72
N TYR A 78 -4.60 -5.33 12.32
CA TYR A 78 -5.60 -5.92 13.21
C TYR A 78 -5.15 -7.28 13.80
N ARG A 79 -4.49 -8.12 12.99
CA ARG A 79 -3.95 -9.41 13.46
C ARG A 79 -2.82 -9.27 14.47
N PHE A 80 -2.05 -8.18 14.43
CA PHE A 80 -0.96 -7.94 15.38
C PHE A 80 -1.43 -7.40 16.74
N VAL A 81 -2.62 -6.79 16.81
CA VAL A 81 -3.13 -6.18 18.05
C VAL A 81 -4.09 -7.11 18.81
N ASN A 82 -4.85 -7.95 18.10
CA ASN A 82 -5.88 -8.80 18.73
C ASN A 82 -5.44 -10.28 18.82
N ASP A 83 -4.82 -10.64 19.95
CA ASP A 83 -4.58 -12.04 20.37
C ASP A 83 -5.85 -12.72 20.94
N SER A 84 -6.95 -11.98 21.06
CA SER A 84 -8.20 -12.43 21.68
C SER A 84 -9.26 -12.76 20.64
N THR A 85 -9.92 -13.91 20.80
CA THR A 85 -10.94 -14.55 19.96
C THR A 85 -12.24 -13.74 19.76
N ILE A 86 -12.14 -12.50 19.27
CA ILE A 86 -13.29 -11.68 18.87
C ILE A 86 -13.38 -11.72 17.33
N SER A 87 -14.35 -12.50 16.86
CA SER A 87 -14.69 -12.68 15.44
C SER A 87 -15.36 -11.42 14.88
N THR A 88 -14.58 -10.37 14.67
CA THR A 88 -15.04 -9.19 13.91
C THR A 88 -15.13 -9.56 12.44
N LYS A 89 -16.30 -9.35 11.82
CA LYS A 89 -16.51 -9.61 10.39
C LYS A 89 -15.73 -8.56 9.59
N ILE A 90 -14.70 -9.01 8.86
CA ILE A 90 -13.97 -8.18 7.90
C ILE A 90 -14.77 -8.18 6.60
N TYR A 91 -15.17 -7.01 6.10
CA TYR A 91 -15.88 -6.89 4.83
C TYR A 91 -14.90 -6.55 3.70
N LEU A 92 -15.22 -6.94 2.46
CA LEU A 92 -14.40 -6.61 1.28
C LEU A 92 -14.22 -5.09 1.10
N LYS A 93 -15.20 -4.29 1.51
CA LYS A 93 -15.14 -2.82 1.46
C LYS A 93 -14.08 -2.23 2.39
N ASP A 94 -13.69 -2.96 3.44
CA ASP A 94 -12.66 -2.54 4.41
C ASP A 94 -11.25 -2.75 3.87
N ILE A 95 -11.13 -3.42 2.71
CA ILE A 95 -9.86 -3.72 2.04
C ILE A 95 -9.67 -2.81 0.81
N ILE A 96 -10.74 -2.21 0.29
CA ILE A 96 -10.68 -1.34 -0.88
C ILE A 96 -10.23 0.06 -0.44
N SER A 97 -8.95 0.35 -0.70
CA SER A 97 -8.29 1.62 -0.41
C SER A 97 -7.61 2.13 -1.68
N PRO A 98 -8.33 2.86 -2.55
CA PRO A 98 -7.74 3.42 -3.76
C PRO A 98 -6.82 4.59 -3.40
N GLY A 99 -5.65 4.63 -4.03
CA GLY A 99 -4.64 5.66 -3.75
C GLY A 99 -3.56 5.72 -4.81
N VAL A 100 -2.88 6.86 -4.89
CA VAL A 100 -1.79 7.10 -5.85
C VAL A 100 -0.54 7.51 -5.09
N PHE A 101 0.57 6.86 -5.42
CA PHE A 101 1.87 7.07 -4.80
C PHE A 101 2.95 7.25 -5.86
N LEU A 102 3.90 8.14 -5.57
CA LEU A 102 5.21 8.14 -6.19
C LEU A 102 6.13 7.28 -5.35
N ALA A 103 6.75 6.28 -5.97
CA ALA A 103 7.66 5.35 -5.31
C ALA A 103 9.07 5.52 -5.87
N TRP A 104 10.04 5.63 -4.98
CA TRP A 104 11.46 5.59 -5.30
C TRP A 104 12.04 4.27 -4.78
N GLY A 105 12.37 3.37 -5.71
CA GLY A 105 13.06 2.11 -5.43
C GLY A 105 14.55 2.34 -5.22
N MET A 106 15.02 2.06 -4.00
CA MET A 106 16.42 2.22 -3.60
C MET A 106 17.34 1.27 -4.36
N PRO A 107 18.61 1.63 -4.59
CA PRO A 107 19.51 0.79 -5.35
C PRO A 107 19.96 -0.41 -4.50
N TRP A 108 20.19 -1.56 -5.14
CA TRP A 108 20.76 -2.78 -4.51
C TRP A 108 19.92 -3.49 -3.43
N VAL A 109 18.88 -2.85 -2.89
CA VAL A 109 18.01 -3.41 -1.84
C VAL A 109 16.53 -3.44 -2.26
N PRO A 110 15.70 -4.39 -1.79
CA PRO A 110 14.29 -4.46 -2.16
C PRO A 110 13.43 -3.44 -1.40
N PHE A 111 13.96 -2.27 -1.07
CA PHE A 111 13.22 -1.21 -0.37
C PHE A 111 12.81 -0.08 -1.32
N SER A 112 11.65 0.51 -1.04
CA SER A 112 11.18 1.71 -1.69
C SER A 112 10.69 2.73 -0.65
N LEU A 113 10.88 4.00 -0.99
CA LEU A 113 10.25 5.12 -0.30
C LEU A 113 9.09 5.60 -1.16
N ASN A 114 7.88 5.58 -0.61
CA ASN A 114 6.67 5.97 -1.32
C ASN A 114 6.09 7.24 -0.68
N ILE A 115 5.61 8.17 -1.49
CA ILE A 115 4.89 9.37 -1.04
C ILE A 115 3.61 9.52 -1.85
N GLY A 116 2.48 9.71 -1.20
CA GLY A 116 1.21 9.75 -1.90
C GLY A 116 -0.02 9.86 -1.04
N GLY A 117 -1.17 9.79 -1.69
CA GLY A 117 -2.48 9.93 -1.09
C GLY A 117 -3.36 8.71 -1.31
N GLU A 118 -4.12 8.30 -0.31
CA GLU A 118 -5.05 7.17 -0.38
C GLU A 118 -6.38 7.46 0.34
N PHE A 119 -7.46 6.83 -0.11
CA PHE A 119 -8.75 6.82 0.59
C PHE A 119 -8.86 5.57 1.46
N THR A 120 -8.46 5.69 2.71
CA THR A 120 -8.41 4.58 3.67
C THR A 120 -9.72 4.47 4.47
N PRO A 121 -10.22 3.25 4.74
CA PRO A 121 -11.36 3.06 5.62
C PRO A 121 -10.97 3.34 7.09
N LEU A 122 -11.78 4.10 7.81
CA LEU A 122 -11.60 4.32 9.24
C LEU A 122 -12.26 3.17 10.01
N LEU A 123 -11.47 2.20 10.49
CA LEU A 123 -11.96 1.05 11.26
C LEU A 123 -12.42 1.39 12.70
N THR A 124 -12.41 2.66 13.09
CA THR A 124 -12.97 3.11 14.37
C THR A 124 -14.47 3.33 14.21
N SER A 125 -15.27 2.29 14.49
CA SER A 125 -16.72 2.42 14.64
C SER A 125 -17.01 3.43 15.75
N VAL A 126 -17.55 4.59 15.40
CA VAL A 126 -18.25 5.43 16.37
C VAL A 126 -19.68 4.89 16.43
N SER A 127 -19.96 4.06 17.43
CA SER A 127 -21.31 3.55 17.68
C SER A 127 -22.24 4.70 18.10
N SER A 128 -22.80 5.40 17.12
CA SER A 128 -23.90 6.35 17.33
C SER A 128 -25.17 5.71 16.79
N SER A 129 -26.18 5.61 17.65
CA SER A 129 -27.40 4.79 17.58
C SER A 129 -28.39 5.09 16.44
N THR A 130 -27.97 5.69 15.34
CA THR A 130 -28.82 5.94 14.16
C THR A 130 -27.92 6.20 12.95
N ASN A 131 -27.84 5.21 12.05
CA ASN A 131 -27.09 5.19 10.79
C ASN A 131 -25.55 5.08 10.91
N ASP A 132 -25.03 3.87 10.70
CA ASP A 132 -23.60 3.59 10.51
C ASP A 132 -23.09 4.24 9.21
N ILE A 133 -22.74 5.53 9.28
CA ILE A 133 -22.04 6.20 8.18
C ILE A 133 -20.56 5.85 8.28
N GLU A 134 -20.20 4.72 7.68
CA GLU A 134 -18.82 4.32 7.47
C GLU A 134 -18.06 5.42 6.72
N SER A 135 -17.12 6.03 7.42
CA SER A 135 -16.39 7.19 6.91
C SER A 135 -15.06 6.75 6.31
N LYS A 136 -14.89 6.94 4.99
CA LYS A 136 -13.56 6.94 4.37
C LYS A 136 -12.85 8.25 4.68
N VAL A 137 -11.54 8.19 4.85
CA VAL A 137 -10.72 9.38 5.11
C VAL A 137 -9.62 9.44 4.07
N PHE A 138 -9.32 10.63 3.56
CA PHE A 138 -8.18 10.83 2.69
C PHE A 138 -6.92 10.94 3.53
N ARG A 139 -5.90 10.15 3.24
CA ARG A 139 -4.62 10.12 3.94
C ARG A 139 -3.51 10.53 3.00
N LEU A 140 -2.73 11.54 3.38
CA LEU A 140 -1.43 11.83 2.76
C LEU A 140 -0.34 11.14 3.59
N SER A 141 0.54 10.35 2.98
CA SER A 141 1.51 9.53 3.72
C SER A 141 2.86 9.38 3.01
N VAL A 142 3.87 9.10 3.83
CA VAL A 142 5.19 8.62 3.42
C VAL A 142 5.38 7.21 3.96
N ASN A 143 5.80 6.30 3.09
CA ASN A 143 5.87 4.87 3.39
C ASN A 143 7.27 4.34 3.09
N LEU A 144 7.84 3.57 4.02
CA LEU A 144 9.06 2.81 3.81
C LEU A 144 8.67 1.34 3.68
N CYS A 145 8.80 0.80 2.48
CA CYS A 145 8.25 -0.51 2.14
C CYS A 145 9.27 -1.43 1.49
N VAL A 146 9.07 -2.73 1.67
CA VAL A 146 9.61 -3.76 0.78
C VAL A 146 8.82 -3.70 -0.52
N ASP A 147 9.53 -3.61 -1.65
CA ASP A 147 8.97 -3.63 -2.99
C ASP A 147 8.83 -5.08 -3.50
N ILE A 148 7.60 -5.49 -3.80
CA ILE A 148 7.26 -6.86 -4.17
C ILE A 148 6.52 -6.87 -5.52
N PRO A 149 7.25 -6.95 -6.65
CA PRO A 149 6.64 -7.22 -7.94
C PRO A 149 5.92 -8.57 -7.95
N ILE A 150 4.64 -8.56 -8.30
CA ILE A 150 3.79 -9.76 -8.35
C ILE A 150 3.73 -10.31 -9.78
N LEU A 151 3.41 -9.45 -10.75
CA LEU A 151 3.24 -9.87 -12.14
C LEU A 151 3.62 -8.72 -13.08
N ASN A 152 4.55 -8.95 -13.99
CA ASN A 152 4.88 -7.97 -15.02
C ASN A 152 3.91 -8.09 -16.19
N PHE A 153 3.27 -6.98 -16.55
CA PHE A 153 2.42 -6.87 -17.73
C PHE A 153 3.22 -6.45 -18.97
N TYR A 154 4.19 -5.56 -18.78
CA TYR A 154 5.07 -5.06 -19.84
C TYR A 154 6.45 -4.72 -19.29
N ASN A 155 7.50 -5.01 -20.06
CA ASN A 155 8.87 -4.71 -19.68
C ASN A 155 9.70 -4.37 -20.92
N SER A 156 10.33 -3.20 -20.93
CA SER A 156 11.29 -2.78 -21.97
C SER A 156 12.68 -2.68 -21.34
N ASN A 157 13.68 -3.30 -21.96
CA ASN A 157 15.09 -3.16 -21.58
C ASN A 157 15.73 -2.09 -22.44
#